data_AF-A0A382BIJ6-F1
#
_entry.id   AF-A0A382BIJ6-F1
#
_cell.length_a   1.000
_cell.length_b   1.000
_cell.length_c   1.000
_cell.angle_alpha   90.00
_cell.angle_beta   90.00
_cell.angle_gamma   90.00
#
_symmetry.space_group_name_H-M   'P 1'
#
loop_
_entity.id
_entity.type
_entity.pdbx_description
1 polymer ?
#
loop_
_entity_poly.entity_id
_entity_poly.type
_entity_poly.pdbx_seq_one_letter_code
_entity_poly.pdbx_strand_id
1 'polypeptide(L)'
;MPIAAIEIPFNPNLVAGGSFALSWHGLLSFVGVAAAIWMVGKAAAKGNLDQDMVYNTAIFGIIGGIIGARLVHVLDNWSIYGDDPGRILA
;
A
#
# COMPACT_ATOMS: atom_id res chain seq x y z
N MET A 1 32.68 -12.20 16.75
CA MET A 1 31.83 -12.51 15.58
C MET A 1 30.49 -12.95 16.12
N PRO A 2 29.36 -12.29 15.84
CA PRO A 2 28.07 -12.77 16.34
C PRO A 2 27.75 -14.11 15.66
N ILE A 3 27.55 -15.15 16.48
CA ILE A 3 27.43 -16.57 16.11
C ILE A 3 26.00 -16.98 15.71
N ALA A 4 25.14 -16.02 15.36
CA ALA A 4 23.73 -16.27 15.04
C ALA A 4 23.14 -15.25 14.05
N ALA A 5 23.89 -14.84 13.02
CA ALA A 5 23.35 -14.03 11.92
C ALA A 5 22.94 -14.96 10.77
N ILE A 6 21.63 -15.09 10.52
CA ILE A 6 21.10 -15.76 9.33
C ILE A 6 21.15 -14.72 8.21
N GLU A 7 22.08 -14.89 7.28
CA GLU A 7 22.14 -14.05 6.08
C GLU A 7 21.01 -14.47 5.13
N ILE A 8 20.05 -13.57 4.93
CA ILE A 8 19.01 -13.76 3.91
C ILE A 8 19.59 -13.32 2.58
N PRO A 9 19.80 -14.21 1.60
CA PRO A 9 20.46 -13.89 0.33
C PRO A 9 19.51 -13.15 -0.64
N PHE A 10 18.48 -12.49 -0.12
CA PHE A 10 17.44 -11.85 -0.90
C PHE A 10 17.36 -10.37 -0.55
N ASN A 11 17.53 -9.52 -1.55
CA ASN A 11 17.40 -8.09 -1.36
C ASN A 11 15.91 -7.75 -1.19
N PRO A 12 15.49 -7.11 -0.09
CA PRO A 12 14.10 -6.69 0.11
C PRO A 12 13.65 -5.66 -0.94
N ASN A 13 14.60 -4.97 -1.56
CA ASN A 13 14.37 -4.00 -2.62
C ASN A 13 14.66 -4.62 -4.00
N LEU A 14 13.69 -4.49 -4.90
CA LEU A 14 13.81 -4.84 -6.31
C LEU A 14 14.76 -3.88 -7.03
N VAL A 15 14.52 -2.59 -6.81
CA VAL A 15 15.30 -1.49 -7.36
C VAL A 15 15.45 -0.47 -6.25
N ALA A 16 16.68 -0.09 -5.94
CA ALA A 16 16.98 1.00 -5.03
C ALA A 16 17.95 1.95 -5.74
N GLY A 17 17.52 3.19 -5.99
CA GLY A 17 18.34 4.19 -6.67
C GLY A 17 17.95 5.60 -6.27
N GLY A 18 18.91 6.37 -5.74
CA GLY A 18 18.68 7.76 -5.32
C GLY A 18 17.52 7.91 -4.34
N SER A 19 16.54 8.76 -4.67
CA SER A 19 15.35 9.02 -3.84
C SER A 19 14.21 8.02 -4.03
N PHE A 20 14.35 7.01 -4.91
CA PHE A 20 13.30 6.05 -5.20
C PHE A 20 13.76 4.62 -4.89
N ALA A 21 12.98 3.94 -4.05
CA ALA A 21 13.17 2.53 -3.75
C ALA A 21 11.84 1.79 -3.97
N LEU A 22 11.89 0.73 -4.77
CA LEU A 22 10.79 -0.20 -4.98
C LEU A 22 11.11 -1.50 -4.23
N SER A 23 10.30 -1.80 -3.22
CA SER A 23 10.40 -3.05 -2.46
C SER A 23 9.52 -4.15 -3.04
N TRP A 24 9.90 -5.41 -2.78
CA TRP A 24 9.05 -6.56 -3.11
C TRP A 24 7.69 -6.47 -2.42
N HIS A 25 7.66 -5.97 -1.17
CA HIS A 25 6.43 -5.74 -0.44
C HIS A 25 5.49 -4.77 -1.15
N GLY A 26 6.03 -3.63 -1.63
CA GLY A 26 5.25 -2.64 -2.39
C GLY A 26 4.72 -3.21 -3.70
N LEU A 27 5.56 -3.93 -4.45
CA LEU A 27 5.15 -4.56 -5.71
C LEU A 27 4.00 -5.56 -5.49
N LEU A 28 4.15 -6.49 -4.53
CA LEU A 28 3.14 -7.51 -4.26
C LEU A 28 1.83 -6.91 -3.74
N SER A 29 1.91 -5.85 -2.92
CA SER A 29 0.73 -5.10 -2.48
C SER A 29 -0.03 -4.49 -3.65
N PHE A 30 0.68 -3.88 -4.60
CA PHE A 30 0.08 -3.34 -5.83
C PHE A 30 -0.56 -4.43 -6.69
N VAL A 31 0.12 -5.56 -6.88
CA VAL A 31 -0.42 -6.71 -7.62
C VAL A 31 -1.70 -7.23 -6.97
N GLY A 32 -1.74 -7.31 -5.64
CA GLY A 32 -2.94 -7.71 -4.90
C GLY A 32 -4.12 -6.78 -5.14
N VAL A 33 -3.89 -5.45 -5.09
CA VAL A 33 -4.92 -4.45 -5.40
C VAL A 33 -5.39 -4.56 -6.85
N ALA A 34 -4.47 -4.68 -7.81
CA ALA A 34 -4.80 -4.81 -9.22
C ALA A 34 -5.63 -6.08 -9.49
N ALA A 35 -5.27 -7.20 -8.87
CA ALA A 35 -6.02 -8.45 -8.96
C ALA A 35 -7.43 -8.31 -8.37
N ALA A 36 -7.58 -7.64 -7.23
CA ALA A 36 -8.88 -7.37 -6.62
C ALA A 36 -9.79 -6.56 -7.56
N ILE A 37 -9.28 -5.47 -8.14
CA ILE A 37 -10.03 -4.64 -9.10
C ILE A 37 -10.45 -5.46 -10.31
N TRP A 38 -9.53 -6.26 -10.86
CA TRP A 38 -9.82 -7.11 -12.02
C TRP A 38 -10.92 -8.13 -11.72
N MET A 39 -10.87 -8.79 -10.56
CA MET A 39 -11.89 -9.75 -10.14
C MET A 39 -13.26 -9.07 -9.95
N VAL A 40 -13.29 -7.90 -9.31
CA VAL A 40 -14.53 -7.14 -9.08
C VAL A 40 -15.10 -6.64 -10.41
N GLY A 41 -14.28 -6.12 -11.31
CA GLY A 41 -14.72 -5.68 -12.65
C GLY A 41 -15.30 -6.83 -13.47
N LYS A 42 -14.71 -8.03 -13.39
CA LYS A 42 -15.25 -9.24 -14.03
C LYS A 42 -16.57 -9.70 -13.40
N ALA A 43 -16.69 -9.61 -12.07
CA ALA A 43 -17.93 -9.93 -11.37
C ALA A 43 -19.06 -8.94 -11.71
N ALA A 44 -18.73 -7.65 -11.84
CA ALA A 44 -19.67 -6.60 -12.22
C ALA A 44 -20.25 -6.81 -13.62
N ALA A 45 -19.41 -7.18 -14.60
CA ALA A 45 -19.87 -7.55 -15.94
C ALA A 45 -20.84 -8.73 -15.92
N LYS A 46 -20.57 -9.75 -15.08
CA LYS A 46 -21.47 -10.91 -14.94
C LYS A 46 -22.81 -10.54 -14.28
N GLY A 47 -22.81 -9.52 -13.43
CA GLY A 47 -23.98 -9.05 -12.68
C GLY A 47 -24.84 -8.01 -13.39
N ASN A 48 -24.53 -7.62 -14.65
CA ASN A 48 -25.13 -6.45 -15.32
C ASN A 48 -25.02 -5.16 -14.49
N LEU A 49 -23.95 -5.03 -13.72
CA LEU A 49 -23.65 -3.80 -13.00
C LEU A 49 -22.85 -2.86 -13.89
N ASP A 50 -23.03 -1.56 -13.70
CA ASP A 50 -22.24 -0.55 -14.36
C ASP A 50 -20.77 -0.67 -13.95
N GLN A 51 -19.92 -1.06 -14.89
CA GLN A 51 -18.49 -1.23 -14.65
C GLN A 51 -17.81 0.11 -14.37
N ASP A 52 -18.30 1.21 -14.94
CA ASP A 52 -17.71 2.53 -14.73
C ASP A 52 -17.88 2.97 -13.27
N MET A 53 -19.07 2.76 -12.70
CA MET A 53 -19.32 3.01 -11.29
C MET A 53 -18.43 2.15 -10.37
N VAL A 54 -18.17 0.90 -10.76
CA VAL A 54 -17.31 -0.02 -9.99
C VAL A 54 -15.86 0.43 -10.00
N TYR A 55 -15.31 0.78 -11.17
CA TYR A 55 -13.93 1.27 -11.28
C TYR A 55 -13.76 2.62 -10.58
N ASN A 56 -14.74 3.52 -10.72
CA ASN A 56 -14.72 4.81 -10.02
C ASN A 56 -14.70 4.60 -8.49
N THR A 57 -15.55 3.72 -7.98
CA THR A 57 -15.58 3.37 -6.55
C THR A 57 -14.25 2.76 -6.10
N ALA A 58 -13.64 1.89 -6.91
CA ALA A 58 -12.34 1.30 -6.61
C ALA A 58 -11.24 2.36 -6.50
N ILE A 59 -11.22 3.37 -7.37
CA ILE A 59 -10.26 4.48 -7.31
C ILE A 59 -10.41 5.26 -5.98
N PHE A 60 -11.64 5.65 -5.63
CA PHE A 60 -11.90 6.32 -4.35
C PHE A 60 -11.54 5.43 -3.16
N GLY A 61 -11.77 4.11 -3.26
CA GLY A 61 -11.38 3.13 -2.24
C GLY A 61 -9.86 3.03 -2.04
N ILE A 62 -9.08 3.06 -3.13
CA ILE A 62 -7.61 3.06 -3.05
C ILE A 62 -7.11 4.33 -2.36
N ILE A 63 -7.60 5.50 -2.79
CA ILE A 63 -7.22 6.79 -2.20
C ILE A 63 -7.60 6.81 -0.71
N GLY A 64 -8.83 6.42 -0.38
CA GLY A 64 -9.32 6.33 1.00
C GLY A 64 -8.50 5.35 1.84
N GLY A 65 -8.08 4.21 1.27
CA GLY A 65 -7.22 3.23 1.93
C GLY A 65 -5.83 3.78 2.25
N ILE A 66 -5.21 4.50 1.31
CA ILE A 66 -3.90 5.14 1.53
C ILE A 66 -3.98 6.19 2.64
N ILE A 67 -5.00 7.06 2.59
CA ILE A 67 -5.21 8.09 3.61
C ILE A 67 -5.51 7.43 4.96
N GLY A 68 -6.41 6.44 4.99
CA GLY A 68 -6.79 5.72 6.21
C GLY A 68 -5.61 5.00 6.85
N ALA A 69 -4.77 4.33 6.07
CA ALA A 69 -3.56 3.67 6.56
C ALA A 69 -2.60 4.68 7.21
N ARG A 70 -2.44 5.87 6.61
CA ARG A 70 -1.60 6.93 7.20
C ARG A 70 -2.22 7.50 8.47
N LEU A 71 -3.54 7.72 8.51
CA LEU A 71 -4.24 8.18 9.71
C LEU A 71 -4.09 7.19 10.86
N VAL A 72 -4.32 5.90 10.63
CA VAL A 72 -4.13 4.85 11.64
C VAL A 72 -2.68 4.83 12.13
N HIS A 73 -1.70 4.92 11.21
CA HIS A 73 -0.29 4.99 11.58
C HIS A 73 0.03 6.18 12.49
N VAL A 74 -0.54 7.36 12.21
CA VAL A 74 -0.38 8.57 13.03
C VAL A 74 -1.04 8.42 14.40
N LEU A 75 -2.24 7.83 14.45
CA LEU A 75 -2.95 7.56 15.71
C LEU A 75 -2.21 6.56 16.58
N ASP A 76 -1.67 5.48 16.00
CA ASP A 76 -0.88 4.49 16.73
C ASP A 76 0.43 5.08 17.28
N ASN A 77 1.00 6.05 16.57
CA ASN A 77 2.24 6.74 16.94
C ASN A 77 1.97 8.14 17.52
N TRP A 78 0.81 8.34 18.18
CA TRP A 78 0.39 9.64 18.69
C TRP A 78 1.41 10.29 19.64
N SER A 79 2.17 9.50 20.38
CA SER A 79 3.26 9.98 21.25
C SER A 79 4.43 10.65 20.50
N ILE A 80 4.59 10.38 19.21
CA ILE A 80 5.65 10.95 18.33
C ILE A 80 5.10 12.12 17.50
N TYR A 81 3.81 12.09 17.15
CA TYR A 81 3.17 13.08 16.29
C TYR A 81 2.42 14.19 17.05
N GLY A 82 2.13 14.00 18.35
CA GLY A 82 1.43 14.98 19.18
C GLY A 82 2.23 16.26 19.45
N ASP A 83 3.56 16.16 19.51
CA ASP A 83 4.45 17.30 19.78
C ASP A 83 4.85 18.10 18.52
N ASP A 84 4.71 17.52 17.32
CA ASP A 84 5.04 18.19 16.06
C ASP A 84 4.14 17.73 14.89
N PRO A 85 3.00 18.41 14.65
CA PRO A 85 2.03 18.05 13.61
C PRO A 85 2.60 18.08 12.19
N GLY A 86 3.74 18.75 11.96
CA GLY A 86 4.38 18.84 10.64
C GLY A 86 4.91 17.50 10.11
N ARG A 87 5.22 16.54 10.99
CA ARG A 87 5.75 15.22 10.61
C ARG A 87 4.70 14.28 10.02
N ILE A 88 3.41 14.64 10.09
CA ILE A 88 2.31 13.87 9.51
C ILE A 88 2.45 13.80 7.99
N LEU A 89 2.94 14.88 7.36
CA LEU A 89 3.07 15.06 5.91
C LEU A 89 4.48 14.72 5.36
N ALA A 90 5.47 14.50 6.23
CA ALA A 90 6.85 14.17 5.86
C ALA A 90 7.10 12.65 5.75
#